data_AF-A0A923EI60-F1
#
_entry.id   AF-A0A923EI60-F1
#
_cell.length_a   1.000
_cell.length_b   1.000
_cell.length_c   1.000
_cell.angle_alpha   90.00
_cell.angle_beta   90.00
_cell.angle_gamma   90.00
#
_symmetry.space_group_name_H-M   'P 1'
#
loop_
_entity.id
_entity.type
_entity.pdbx_description
1 polymer ?
#
loop_
_entity_poly.entity_id
_entity_poly.type
_entity_poly.pdbx_seq_one_letter_code
_entity_poly.pdbx_strand_id
1 'polypeptide(L)'
;MTRTELKQIWARIDRAYCISLDDRKDRQASAQDQFARVGLNGRVAFFIAQRHPSDCEQGIVESHQTCLKMGLEAGARHILVFEDDVMFGKINARRLAESLDFFMNADDRPILFLGCLSSGSRTTETPGIRGIQYRCLTHAYLVKRSIARQVVDTPWKGVPFDVMLRNCASNPVALYPSIAYQSNSMSDNSRHQALDIIRRLFGGLRFIQIVNERYHRFRYAVIAAHLLVIGAVILWILT
;
A
#
# COMPACT_ATOMS: atom_id res chain seq x y z
N MET A 1 23.69 -4.45 5.88
CA MET A 1 22.36 -4.38 6.54
C MET A 1 21.94 -5.80 6.84
N THR A 2 21.66 -6.12 8.09
CA THR A 2 21.41 -7.51 8.48
C THR A 2 19.91 -7.79 8.52
N ARG A 3 19.52 -9.01 8.13
CA ARG A 3 18.13 -9.49 8.27
C ARG A 3 17.64 -9.40 9.73
N THR A 4 18.55 -9.42 10.69
CA THR A 4 18.30 -9.26 12.13
C THR A 4 17.79 -7.86 12.48
N GLU A 5 18.36 -6.80 11.91
CA GLU A 5 17.89 -5.42 12.13
C GLU A 5 16.44 -5.25 11.67
N LEU A 6 16.10 -5.74 10.48
CA LEU A 6 14.73 -5.67 9.97
C LEU A 6 13.75 -6.44 10.84
N LYS A 7 14.12 -7.63 11.34
CA LYS A 7 13.29 -8.40 12.27
C LYS A 7 12.93 -7.59 13.52
N GLN A 8 13.90 -6.88 14.10
CA GLN A 8 13.68 -6.05 15.28
C GLN A 8 12.75 -4.86 14.98
N ILE A 9 12.91 -4.24 13.81
CA ILE A 9 12.05 -3.13 13.38
C ILE A 9 10.60 -3.61 13.22
N TRP A 10 10.39 -4.73 12.52
CA TRP A 10 9.06 -5.33 12.36
C TRP A 10 8.45 -5.84 13.68
N ALA A 11 9.29 -6.16 14.67
CA ALA A 11 8.81 -6.62 15.97
C ALA A 11 8.01 -5.57 16.75
N ARG A 12 8.13 -4.29 16.38
CA ARG A 12 7.36 -3.17 16.93
C ARG A 12 5.89 -3.17 16.49
N ILE A 13 5.53 -3.97 15.49
CA ILE A 13 4.16 -4.12 14.99
C ILE A 13 3.51 -5.33 15.69
N ASP A 14 2.33 -5.09 16.27
CA ASP A 14 1.65 -6.06 17.13
C ASP A 14 1.16 -7.29 16.35
N ARG A 15 0.50 -7.07 15.19
CA ARG A 15 -0.03 -8.13 14.34
C ARG A 15 0.18 -7.81 12.87
N ALA A 16 0.49 -8.85 12.09
CA ALA A 16 0.59 -8.77 10.64
C ALA A 16 -0.19 -9.91 9.98
N TYR A 17 -0.97 -9.58 8.96
CA TYR A 17 -1.78 -10.53 8.20
C TYR A 17 -1.50 -10.43 6.71
N CYS A 18 -1.64 -11.53 5.99
CA CYS A 18 -1.63 -11.58 4.53
C CYS A 18 -2.91 -12.22 4.02
N ILE A 19 -3.67 -11.49 3.21
CA ILE A 19 -4.88 -12.00 2.56
C ILE A 19 -4.45 -12.82 1.35
N SER A 20 -5.01 -14.02 1.22
CA SER A 20 -4.82 -14.88 0.05
C SER A 20 -6.07 -15.72 -0.18
N LEU A 21 -6.33 -16.08 -1.43
CA LEU A 21 -7.36 -17.06 -1.76
C LEU A 21 -6.85 -18.48 -1.54
N ASP A 22 -7.73 -19.39 -1.16
CA ASP A 22 -7.40 -20.78 -0.86
C ASP A 22 -6.73 -21.53 -2.02
N ASP A 23 -7.19 -21.27 -3.24
CA ASP A 23 -6.74 -21.83 -4.51
C ASP A 23 -5.41 -21.23 -5.02
N ARG A 24 -4.97 -20.08 -4.49
CA ARG A 24 -3.74 -19.37 -4.92
C ARG A 24 -2.48 -19.78 -4.16
N LYS A 25 -2.19 -21.09 -4.15
CA LYS A 25 -0.97 -21.62 -3.50
C LYS A 25 0.33 -21.05 -4.07
N ASP A 26 0.32 -20.69 -5.36
CA ASP A 26 1.41 -20.00 -6.04
C ASP A 26 1.74 -18.64 -5.40
N ARG A 27 0.72 -17.81 -5.16
CA ARG A 27 0.88 -16.50 -4.52
C ARG A 27 1.27 -16.63 -3.06
N GLN A 28 0.72 -17.61 -2.35
CA GLN A 28 1.08 -17.88 -0.95
C GLN A 28 2.58 -18.17 -0.80
N ALA A 29 3.13 -19.04 -1.65
CA ALA A 29 4.56 -19.36 -1.64
C ALA A 29 5.41 -18.13 -1.99
N SER A 30 5.04 -17.39 -3.04
CA SER A 30 5.73 -16.16 -3.42
C SER A 30 5.73 -15.12 -2.28
N ALA A 31 4.58 -14.86 -1.66
CA ALA A 31 4.50 -13.92 -0.53
C ALA A 31 5.35 -14.37 0.66
N GLN A 32 5.38 -15.67 0.98
CA GLN A 32 6.24 -16.21 2.03
C GLN A 32 7.73 -15.94 1.75
N ASP A 33 8.19 -16.14 0.52
CA ASP A 33 9.56 -15.83 0.11
C ASP A 33 9.87 -14.34 0.24
N GLN A 34 8.92 -13.48 -0.15
CA GLN A 34 9.02 -12.03 -0.02
C GLN A 34 9.14 -11.61 1.46
N PHE A 35 8.30 -12.16 2.34
CA PHE A 35 8.37 -11.92 3.79
C PHE A 35 9.69 -12.43 4.38
N ALA A 36 10.17 -13.60 3.95
CA ALA A 36 11.43 -14.15 4.39
C ALA A 36 12.59 -13.22 4.07
N ARG A 37 12.64 -12.67 2.84
CA ARG A 37 13.68 -11.74 2.39
C ARG A 37 13.77 -10.48 3.23
N VAL A 38 12.64 -9.97 3.73
CA VAL A 38 12.59 -8.70 4.48
C VAL A 38 12.51 -8.88 5.99
N GLY A 39 12.67 -10.09 6.50
CA GLY A 39 12.68 -10.36 7.94
C GLY A 39 11.29 -10.44 8.60
N LEU A 40 10.23 -10.65 7.81
CA LEU A 40 8.85 -10.86 8.27
C LEU A 40 8.49 -12.34 8.45
N ASN A 41 9.40 -13.28 8.17
CA ASN A 41 9.12 -14.72 8.29
C ASN A 41 8.58 -15.09 9.67
N GLY A 42 7.51 -15.88 9.72
CA GLY A 42 6.86 -16.32 10.95
C GLY A 42 6.11 -15.24 11.73
N ARG A 43 6.08 -13.98 11.25
CA ARG A 43 5.30 -12.88 11.87
C ARG A 43 4.00 -12.58 11.16
N VAL A 44 3.88 -12.97 9.89
CA VAL A 44 2.71 -12.72 9.06
C VAL A 44 1.82 -13.96 9.07
N ALA A 45 0.61 -13.82 9.60
CA ALA A 45 -0.40 -14.86 9.56
C ALA A 45 -1.20 -14.77 8.26
N PHE A 46 -1.34 -15.87 7.52
CA PHE A 46 -2.18 -15.89 6.33
C PHE A 46 -3.65 -16.01 6.72
N PHE A 47 -4.47 -15.09 6.21
CA PHE A 47 -5.91 -15.23 6.17
C PHE A 47 -6.28 -15.83 4.81
N ILE A 48 -6.73 -17.08 4.84
CA ILE A 48 -7.12 -17.82 3.64
C ILE A 48 -8.60 -17.59 3.39
N ALA A 49 -8.91 -16.72 2.43
CA ALA A 49 -10.24 -16.37 2.04
C ALA A 49 -10.81 -17.37 1.03
N GLN A 50 -12.12 -17.61 1.12
CA GLN A 50 -12.88 -18.25 0.06
C GLN A 50 -13.34 -17.17 -0.93
N ARG A 51 -13.42 -17.50 -2.22
CA ARG A 51 -13.97 -16.57 -3.21
C ARG A 51 -15.42 -16.25 -2.85
N HIS A 52 -15.76 -14.97 -2.82
CA HIS A 52 -17.15 -14.57 -2.64
C HIS A 52 -17.98 -15.06 -3.84
N PRO A 53 -19.14 -15.70 -3.61
CA PRO A 53 -19.85 -16.44 -4.66
C PRO A 53 -20.39 -15.56 -5.80
N SER A 54 -20.64 -14.28 -5.54
CA SER A 54 -21.32 -13.38 -6.49
C SER A 54 -20.67 -12.01 -6.66
N ASP A 55 -19.77 -11.60 -5.76
CA ASP A 55 -19.21 -10.24 -5.75
C ASP A 55 -17.77 -10.24 -5.18
N CYS A 56 -16.80 -10.18 -6.08
CA CYS A 56 -15.39 -10.15 -5.72
C CYS A 56 -14.99 -8.92 -4.88
N GLU A 57 -15.63 -7.77 -5.06
CA GLU A 57 -15.27 -6.55 -4.30
C GLU A 57 -15.78 -6.63 -2.86
N GLN A 58 -16.96 -7.22 -2.67
CA GLN A 58 -17.46 -7.54 -1.34
C GLN A 58 -16.50 -8.50 -0.63
N GLY A 59 -16.06 -9.57 -1.31
CA GLY A 59 -15.08 -10.51 -0.77
C GLY A 59 -13.74 -9.87 -0.38
N ILE A 60 -13.27 -8.89 -1.16
CA ILE A 60 -12.08 -8.10 -0.82
C ILE A 60 -12.32 -7.30 0.47
N VAL A 61 -13.42 -6.54 0.54
CA VAL A 61 -13.76 -5.75 1.74
C VAL A 61 -13.84 -6.64 2.99
N GLU A 62 -14.58 -7.74 2.90
CA GLU A 62 -14.75 -8.69 4.01
C GLU A 62 -13.42 -9.31 4.45
N SER A 63 -12.51 -9.59 3.52
CA SER A 63 -11.18 -10.13 3.82
C SER A 63 -10.33 -9.13 4.60
N HIS A 64 -10.33 -7.86 4.20
CA HIS A 64 -9.64 -6.81 4.93
C HIS A 64 -10.25 -6.57 6.32
N GLN A 65 -11.59 -6.49 6.40
CA GLN A 65 -12.29 -6.34 7.67
C GLN A 65 -11.98 -7.51 8.61
N THR A 66 -11.94 -8.73 8.10
CA THR A 66 -11.60 -9.92 8.90
C THR A 66 -10.19 -9.83 9.46
N CYS A 67 -9.18 -9.50 8.65
CA CYS A 67 -7.81 -9.28 9.13
C CYS A 67 -7.73 -8.20 10.22
N LEU A 68 -8.43 -7.08 10.03
CA LEU A 68 -8.47 -6.00 11.02
C LEU A 68 -9.17 -6.45 12.31
N LYS A 69 -10.31 -7.16 12.20
CA LYS A 69 -11.05 -7.72 13.32
C LYS A 69 -10.21 -8.69 14.14
N MET A 70 -9.52 -9.64 13.49
CA MET A 70 -8.59 -10.55 14.17
C MET A 70 -7.50 -9.78 14.93
N GLY A 71 -6.95 -8.72 14.34
CA GLY A 71 -6.00 -7.83 15.02
C GLY A 71 -6.60 -7.15 16.26
N LEU A 72 -7.82 -6.62 16.13
CA LEU A 72 -8.53 -5.96 17.23
C LEU A 72 -8.81 -6.91 18.40
N GLU A 73 -9.30 -8.11 18.10
CA GLU A 73 -9.58 -9.20 19.05
C GLU A 73 -8.32 -9.67 19.76
N ALA A 74 -7.19 -9.71 19.05
CA ALA A 74 -5.88 -10.00 19.63
C ALA A 74 -5.27 -8.83 20.44
N GLY A 75 -6.03 -7.75 20.68
CA GLY A 75 -5.58 -6.59 21.45
C GLY A 75 -4.58 -5.68 20.72
N ALA A 76 -4.38 -5.85 19.41
CA ALA A 76 -3.39 -5.08 18.66
C ALA A 76 -3.71 -3.58 18.64
N ARG A 77 -2.67 -2.76 18.78
CA ARG A 77 -2.72 -1.30 18.56
C ARG A 77 -2.32 -0.95 17.13
N HIS A 78 -1.41 -1.70 16.55
CA HIS A 78 -0.91 -1.55 15.18
C HIS A 78 -1.09 -2.85 14.40
N ILE A 79 -1.85 -2.78 13.31
CA ILE A 79 -2.19 -3.95 12.48
C ILE A 79 -1.65 -3.71 11.06
N LEU A 80 -0.75 -4.58 10.62
CA LEU A 80 -0.19 -4.60 9.27
C LEU A 80 -0.97 -5.60 8.42
N VAL A 81 -1.39 -5.19 7.23
CA VAL A 81 -2.11 -6.03 6.29
C VAL A 81 -1.40 -6.00 4.94
N PHE A 82 -1.22 -7.17 4.36
CA PHE A 82 -0.72 -7.41 3.03
C PHE A 82 -1.75 -8.17 2.18
N GLU A 83 -1.68 -8.01 0.86
CA GLU A 83 -2.16 -8.99 -0.10
C GLU A 83 -1.02 -9.93 -0.52
N ASP A 84 -1.36 -11.14 -0.96
CA ASP A 84 -0.42 -12.21 -1.35
C ASP A 84 0.31 -11.99 -2.68
N ASP A 85 0.02 -10.90 -3.41
CA ASP A 85 0.85 -10.44 -4.54
C ASP A 85 1.88 -9.40 -4.13
N VAL A 86 2.12 -9.20 -2.84
CA VAL A 86 3.14 -8.27 -2.35
C VAL A 86 4.54 -8.63 -2.86
N MET A 87 5.27 -7.63 -3.33
CA MET A 87 6.69 -7.68 -3.68
C MET A 87 7.44 -6.56 -2.96
N PHE A 88 8.56 -6.90 -2.33
CA PHE A 88 9.37 -5.89 -1.65
C PHE A 88 10.49 -5.32 -2.52
N GLY A 89 10.63 -4.00 -2.54
CA GLY A 89 11.80 -3.32 -3.08
C GLY A 89 13.00 -3.34 -2.14
N LYS A 90 13.95 -2.44 -2.40
CA LYS A 90 15.09 -2.21 -1.50
C LYS A 90 14.60 -1.51 -0.23
N ILE A 91 14.81 -2.12 0.92
CA ILE A 91 14.50 -1.53 2.22
C ILE A 91 15.76 -0.88 2.80
N ASN A 92 15.62 0.33 3.30
CA ASN A 92 16.61 0.97 4.17
C ASN A 92 16.11 0.86 5.61
N ALA A 93 16.79 0.05 6.44
CA ALA A 93 16.36 -0.25 7.81
C ALA A 93 16.23 1.01 8.67
N ARG A 94 17.21 1.92 8.59
CA ARG A 94 17.17 3.19 9.33
C ARG A 94 15.95 4.02 8.95
N ARG A 95 15.70 4.23 7.65
CA ARG A 95 14.52 4.98 7.20
C ARG A 95 13.21 4.31 7.59
N LEU A 96 13.15 2.98 7.53
CA LEU A 96 11.97 2.24 7.96
C LEU A 96 11.73 2.43 9.46
N ALA A 97 12.76 2.29 10.29
CA ALA A 97 12.67 2.51 11.73
C ALA A 97 12.18 3.93 12.04
N GLU A 98 12.84 4.96 11.50
CA GLU A 98 12.47 6.37 11.67
C GLU A 98 11.02 6.64 11.22
N SER A 99 10.59 6.03 10.11
CA SER A 99 9.21 6.19 9.61
C SER A 99 8.17 5.50 10.50
N LEU A 100 8.51 4.34 11.08
CA LEU A 100 7.65 3.69 12.07
C LEU A 100 7.60 4.49 13.37
N ASP A 101 8.72 5.07 13.82
CA ASP A 101 8.74 5.95 15.01
C ASP A 101 7.84 7.17 14.81
N PHE A 102 7.97 7.85 13.66
CA PHE A 102 7.07 8.94 13.30
C PHE A 102 5.60 8.48 13.33
N PHE A 103 5.25 7.37 12.67
CA PHE A 103 3.87 6.92 12.57
C PHE A 103 3.27 6.52 13.93
N MET A 104 4.03 5.78 14.73
CA MET A 104 3.57 5.30 16.04
C MET A 104 3.33 6.48 17.00
N ASN A 105 4.15 7.53 16.94
CA ASN A 105 4.04 8.70 17.81
C ASN A 105 3.07 9.79 17.31
N ALA A 106 2.69 9.79 16.04
CA ALA A 106 1.82 10.82 15.47
C ALA A 106 0.33 10.44 15.55
N ASP A 107 -0.40 10.99 16.53
CA ASP A 107 -1.82 10.66 16.76
C ASP A 107 -2.75 11.04 15.60
N ASP A 108 -2.38 12.07 14.83
CA ASP A 108 -3.12 12.54 13.64
C ASP A 108 -2.87 11.70 12.38
N ARG A 109 -2.03 10.65 12.46
CA ARG A 109 -1.67 9.74 11.36
C ARG A 109 -2.28 8.36 11.56
N PRO A 110 -3.49 8.13 11.04
CA PRO A 110 -4.20 6.88 11.30
C PRO A 110 -3.66 5.66 10.54
N ILE A 111 -3.07 5.89 9.36
CA ILE A 111 -2.63 4.86 8.43
C ILE A 111 -1.29 5.21 7.77
N LEU A 112 -0.45 4.20 7.63
CA LEU A 112 0.82 4.22 6.91
C LEU A 112 0.77 3.20 5.77
N PHE A 113 0.89 3.67 4.53
CA PHE A 113 1.05 2.79 3.36
C PHE A 113 2.52 2.44 3.13
N LEU A 114 2.82 1.16 2.90
CA LEU A 114 4.15 0.69 2.49
C LEU A 114 4.34 0.80 0.97
N GLY A 115 3.22 0.87 0.25
CA GLY A 115 3.09 1.19 -1.16
C GLY A 115 1.62 1.46 -1.50
N CYS A 116 1.37 2.42 -2.38
CA CYS A 116 0.02 2.77 -2.86
C CYS A 116 0.11 3.73 -4.07
N LEU A 117 -1.03 4.01 -4.70
CA LEU A 117 -1.16 5.16 -5.59
C LEU A 117 -1.73 6.37 -4.84
N SER A 118 -1.17 7.54 -5.13
CA SER A 118 -1.59 8.82 -4.58
C SER A 118 -2.00 9.79 -5.69
N SER A 119 -2.78 10.82 -5.34
CA SER A 119 -3.08 11.97 -6.20
C SER A 119 -2.31 13.24 -5.80
N GLY A 120 -1.54 13.14 -4.71
CA GLY A 120 -0.78 14.25 -4.15
C GLY A 120 0.12 13.77 -3.03
N SER A 121 1.24 14.47 -2.84
CA SER A 121 2.17 14.20 -1.75
C SER A 121 2.71 15.51 -1.18
N ARG A 122 3.09 15.50 0.10
CA ARG A 122 3.78 16.60 0.78
C ARG A 122 4.86 16.05 1.68
N THR A 123 5.92 16.85 1.87
CA THR A 123 6.98 16.53 2.82
C THR A 123 6.44 16.48 4.24
N THR A 124 7.02 15.60 5.04
CA THR A 124 6.97 15.68 6.50
C THR A 124 8.39 16.02 6.99
N GLU A 125 8.54 16.19 8.29
CA GLU A 125 9.82 16.32 8.99
C GLU A 125 10.70 15.07 8.88
N THR A 126 10.12 13.91 8.58
CA THR A 126 10.84 12.63 8.43
C THR A 126 11.02 12.30 6.95
N PRO A 127 12.25 12.31 6.39
CA PRO A 127 12.46 12.14 4.95
C PRO A 127 11.95 10.80 4.37
N GLY A 128 11.87 9.77 5.22
CA GLY A 128 11.40 8.42 4.88
C GLY A 128 9.87 8.29 4.77
N ILE A 129 9.11 9.35 5.07
CA ILE A 129 7.66 9.33 5.03
C ILE A 129 7.11 10.59 4.35
N ARG A 130 5.94 10.49 3.74
CA ARG A 130 5.24 11.59 3.08
C ARG A 130 3.80 11.62 3.53
N GLY A 131 3.25 12.80 3.74
CA GLY A 131 1.81 12.98 3.79
C GLY A 131 1.26 12.82 2.38
N ILE A 132 0.20 12.03 2.20
CA ILE A 132 -0.35 11.75 0.87
C ILE A 132 -1.83 12.12 0.78
N GLN A 133 -2.29 12.31 -0.46
CA GLN A 133 -3.70 12.18 -0.82
C GLN A 133 -3.87 10.79 -1.42
N TYR A 134 -4.32 9.86 -0.60
CA TYR A 134 -4.47 8.45 -0.98
C TYR A 134 -5.51 8.29 -2.11
N ARG A 135 -5.18 7.47 -3.12
CA ARG A 135 -6.07 7.19 -4.26
C ARG A 135 -6.50 5.72 -4.27
N CYS A 136 -5.63 4.79 -4.57
CA CYS A 136 -6.00 3.38 -4.70
C CYS A 136 -4.79 2.47 -4.49
N LEU A 137 -5.00 1.16 -4.68
CA LEU A 137 -3.95 0.14 -4.64
C LEU A 137 -3.55 -0.21 -3.19
N THR A 138 -4.55 -0.45 -2.33
CA THR A 138 -4.35 -0.91 -0.95
C THR A 138 -3.89 -2.37 -0.93
N HIS A 139 -2.57 -2.59 -0.92
CA HIS A 139 -2.00 -3.95 -0.91
C HIS A 139 -1.01 -4.20 0.23
N ALA A 140 -0.53 -3.13 0.87
CA ALA A 140 0.43 -3.20 1.97
C ALA A 140 0.33 -1.95 2.84
N TYR A 141 -0.32 -2.07 4.01
CA TYR A 141 -0.62 -0.92 4.86
C TYR A 141 -0.67 -1.28 6.35
N LEU A 142 -0.29 -0.32 7.18
CA LEU A 142 -0.29 -0.39 8.63
C LEU A 142 -1.32 0.61 9.17
N VAL A 143 -2.24 0.14 10.02
CA VAL A 143 -3.25 1.00 10.66
C VAL A 143 -3.14 1.00 12.17
N LYS A 144 -3.57 2.11 12.76
CA LYS A 144 -3.87 2.19 14.19
C LYS A 144 -5.22 1.54 14.51
N ARG A 145 -5.37 1.08 15.75
CA ARG A 145 -6.59 0.47 16.29
C ARG A 145 -7.86 1.29 16.04
N SER A 146 -7.77 2.62 16.11
CA SER A 146 -8.90 3.53 15.87
C SER A 146 -9.50 3.35 14.47
N ILE A 147 -8.67 3.38 13.43
CA ILE A 147 -9.14 3.14 12.05
C ILE A 147 -9.51 1.69 11.83
N ALA A 148 -8.76 0.75 12.41
CA ALA A 148 -9.14 -0.66 12.30
C ALA A 148 -10.58 -0.89 12.78
N ARG A 149 -10.98 -0.30 13.92
CA ARG A 149 -12.37 -0.35 14.40
C ARG A 149 -13.33 0.29 13.41
N GLN A 150 -13.06 1.52 12.98
CA GLN A 150 -13.92 2.23 12.04
C GLN A 150 -14.15 1.44 10.75
N VAL A 151 -13.10 0.82 10.20
CA VAL A 151 -13.22 0.00 8.97
C VAL A 151 -14.02 -1.26 9.23
N VAL A 152 -13.81 -1.96 10.35
CA VAL A 152 -14.58 -3.15 10.72
C VAL A 152 -16.07 -2.83 10.94
N ASP A 153 -16.37 -1.68 11.54
CA ASP A 153 -17.74 -1.25 11.81
C ASP A 153 -18.44 -0.66 10.58
N THR A 154 -17.73 -0.44 9.47
CA THR A 154 -18.30 0.10 8.24
C THR A 154 -18.97 -1.01 7.44
N PRO A 155 -20.29 -1.02 7.24
CA PRO A 155 -20.93 -2.05 6.44
C PRO A 155 -20.54 -1.94 4.96
N TRP A 156 -20.61 -3.06 4.24
CA TRP A 156 -20.52 -3.08 2.77
C TRP A 156 -21.63 -2.22 2.16
N LYS A 157 -21.26 -1.33 1.23
CA LYS A 157 -22.17 -0.39 0.55
C LYS A 157 -22.00 -0.38 -0.97
N GLY A 158 -21.47 -1.47 -1.55
CA GLY A 158 -21.22 -1.52 -2.99
C GLY A 158 -20.05 -0.65 -3.47
N VAL A 159 -19.09 -0.32 -2.59
CA VAL A 159 -17.93 0.51 -2.92
C VAL A 159 -16.63 -0.24 -2.69
N PRO A 160 -15.66 -0.22 -3.63
CA PRO A 160 -14.39 -0.91 -3.46
C PRO A 160 -13.67 -0.55 -2.16
N PHE A 161 -12.87 -1.48 -1.63
CA PHE A 161 -12.16 -1.28 -0.36
C PHE A 161 -11.28 -0.02 -0.35
N ASP A 162 -10.63 0.31 -1.47
CA ASP A 162 -9.86 1.55 -1.63
C ASP A 162 -10.69 2.82 -1.36
N VAL A 163 -11.96 2.82 -1.80
CA VAL A 163 -12.88 3.95 -1.59
C VAL A 163 -13.34 3.98 -0.14
N MET A 164 -13.70 2.83 0.42
CA MET A 164 -14.06 2.70 1.84
C MET A 164 -12.94 3.23 2.74
N LEU A 165 -11.71 2.75 2.53
CA LEU A 165 -10.56 3.12 3.33
C LEU A 165 -10.23 4.61 3.23
N ARG A 166 -10.34 5.19 2.03
CA ARG A 166 -10.13 6.64 1.82
C ARG A 166 -11.15 7.47 2.62
N ASN A 167 -12.37 6.99 2.76
CA ASN A 167 -13.41 7.68 3.52
C ASN A 167 -13.22 7.52 5.04
N CYS A 168 -12.59 6.44 5.49
CA CYS A 168 -12.28 6.23 6.91
C CYS A 168 -11.02 6.99 7.37
N ALA A 169 -9.99 7.06 6.52
CA ALA A 169 -8.68 7.58 6.91
C ALA A 169 -8.46 9.03 6.46
N SER A 170 -8.56 9.97 7.39
CA SER A 170 -8.08 11.33 7.19
C SER A 170 -6.55 11.38 7.32
N ASN A 171 -5.90 12.26 6.57
CA ASN A 171 -4.48 12.57 6.75
C ASN A 171 -3.46 11.39 6.62
N PRO A 172 -3.62 10.47 5.64
CA PRO A 172 -2.75 9.30 5.48
C PRO A 172 -1.30 9.67 5.16
N VAL A 173 -0.40 8.76 5.52
CA VAL A 173 1.03 8.83 5.20
C VAL A 173 1.49 7.59 4.45
N ALA A 174 2.58 7.72 3.69
CA ALA A 174 3.20 6.60 2.97
C ALA A 174 4.71 6.64 3.11
N LEU A 175 5.34 5.46 3.07
CA LEU A 175 6.80 5.35 3.01
C LEU A 175 7.35 5.96 1.72
N TYR A 176 8.52 6.58 1.82
CA TYR A 176 9.23 7.19 0.71
C TYR A 176 10.74 6.83 0.72
N PRO A 177 11.25 6.16 -0.32
CA PRO A 177 10.47 5.52 -1.39
C PRO A 177 9.58 4.40 -0.83
N SER A 178 8.52 4.05 -1.57
CA SER A 178 7.72 2.86 -1.28
C SER A 178 8.62 1.63 -1.19
N ILE A 179 8.27 0.70 -0.31
CA ILE A 179 9.00 -0.56 -0.15
C ILE A 179 8.19 -1.78 -0.57
N ALA A 180 6.87 -1.65 -0.67
CA ALA A 180 5.96 -2.69 -1.14
C ALA A 180 5.34 -2.28 -2.49
N TYR A 181 5.17 -3.28 -3.35
CA TYR A 181 4.57 -3.17 -4.68
C TYR A 181 3.69 -4.39 -4.92
N GLN A 182 2.66 -4.27 -5.77
CA GLN A 182 1.97 -5.44 -6.28
C GLN A 182 2.75 -6.09 -7.42
N SER A 183 2.78 -7.41 -7.43
CA SER A 183 3.33 -8.19 -8.53
C SER A 183 2.45 -8.08 -9.79
N ASN A 184 2.95 -8.60 -10.91
CA ASN A 184 2.18 -8.69 -12.15
C ASN A 184 1.38 -10.01 -12.25
N SER A 185 1.14 -10.70 -11.13
CA SER A 185 0.25 -11.86 -11.11
C SER A 185 -1.14 -11.50 -11.64
N MET A 186 -1.81 -12.43 -12.33
CA MET A 186 -3.17 -12.20 -12.84
C MET A 186 -4.10 -11.73 -11.73
N SER A 187 -4.78 -10.61 -11.97
CA SER A 187 -5.77 -10.10 -11.03
C SER A 187 -6.94 -11.08 -10.94
N ASP A 188 -7.29 -11.47 -9.73
CA ASP A 188 -8.48 -12.27 -9.43
C ASP A 188 -9.77 -11.42 -9.47
N ASN A 189 -9.66 -10.11 -9.68
CA ASN A 189 -10.81 -9.22 -9.89
C ASN A 189 -11.27 -9.27 -11.35
N SER A 190 -12.34 -10.03 -11.60
CA SER A 190 -12.92 -10.21 -12.93
C SER A 190 -13.52 -8.94 -13.53
N ARG A 191 -13.88 -7.92 -12.74
CA ARG A 191 -14.47 -6.66 -13.23
C ARG A 191 -13.50 -5.79 -14.02
N HIS A 192 -12.18 -5.98 -13.88
CA HIS A 192 -11.17 -5.06 -14.42
C HIS A 192 -10.07 -5.72 -15.26
N GLN A 193 -10.33 -6.88 -15.86
CA GLN A 193 -9.33 -7.64 -16.63
C GLN A 193 -8.71 -6.85 -17.80
N ALA A 194 -9.50 -6.06 -18.53
CA ALA A 194 -8.98 -5.23 -19.64
C ALA A 194 -7.97 -4.17 -19.15
N LEU A 195 -8.18 -3.61 -17.97
CA LEU A 195 -7.25 -2.64 -17.38
C LEU A 195 -5.94 -3.31 -16.95
N ASP A 196 -5.98 -4.55 -16.47
CA ASP A 196 -4.77 -5.31 -16.10
C ASP A 196 -3.87 -5.54 -17.32
N ILE A 197 -4.45 -5.92 -18.48
CA ILE A 197 -3.71 -6.10 -19.73
C ILE A 197 -3.00 -4.81 -20.15
N ILE A 198 -3.72 -3.69 -20.16
CA ILE A 198 -3.14 -2.38 -20.53
C ILE A 198 -2.00 -2.00 -19.59
N ARG A 199 -2.19 -2.17 -18.27
CA ARG A 199 -1.16 -1.83 -17.27
C ARG A 199 0.14 -2.62 -17.49
N ARG A 200 0.04 -3.89 -17.87
CA ARG A 200 1.22 -4.74 -18.14
C ARG A 200 2.01 -4.25 -19.35
N LEU A 201 1.34 -3.76 -20.39
CA LEU A 201 2.01 -3.16 -21.55
C LEU A 201 2.82 -1.91 -21.17
N PHE A 202 2.43 -1.19 -20.12
CA PHE A 202 3.15 -0.04 -19.57
C PHE A 202 4.14 -0.39 -18.44
N GLY A 203 4.60 -1.64 -18.34
CA GLY A 203 5.61 -2.06 -17.35
C GLY A 203 5.04 -2.51 -16.00
N GLY A 204 3.72 -2.64 -15.87
CA GLY A 204 3.05 -3.23 -14.71
C GLY A 204 2.84 -2.27 -13.53
N LEU A 205 2.18 -2.77 -12.49
CA LEU A 205 1.76 -1.96 -11.33
C LEU A 205 2.93 -1.34 -10.57
N ARG A 206 4.04 -2.08 -10.45
CA ARG A 206 5.27 -1.57 -9.85
C ARG A 206 5.79 -0.32 -10.57
N PHE A 207 5.86 -0.33 -11.90
CA PHE A 207 6.34 0.82 -12.67
C PHE A 207 5.39 2.01 -12.50
N ILE A 208 4.09 1.78 -12.61
CA ILE A 208 3.05 2.80 -12.42
C ILE A 208 3.18 3.45 -11.04
N GLN A 209 3.37 2.65 -9.98
CA GLN A 209 3.56 3.16 -8.62
C GLN A 209 4.83 4.01 -8.49
N ILE A 210 5.96 3.57 -9.04
CA ILE A 210 7.22 4.33 -9.02
C ILE A 210 7.08 5.66 -9.76
N VAL A 211 6.44 5.66 -10.93
CA VAL A 211 6.19 6.88 -11.71
C VAL A 211 5.22 7.81 -10.98
N ASN A 212 4.15 7.28 -10.40
CA ASN A 212 3.19 8.04 -9.59
C ASN A 212 3.89 8.76 -8.42
N GLU A 213 4.70 8.01 -7.67
CA GLU A 213 5.45 8.53 -6.53
C GLU A 213 6.42 9.64 -6.96
N ARG A 214 7.16 9.43 -8.06
CA ARG A 214 8.12 10.42 -8.58
C ARG A 214 7.43 11.66 -9.13
N TYR A 215 6.33 11.50 -9.87
CA TYR A 215 5.53 12.59 -10.40
C TYR A 215 5.00 13.46 -9.26
N HIS A 216 4.37 12.86 -8.23
CA HIS A 216 3.80 13.64 -7.13
C HIS A 216 4.86 14.26 -6.21
N ARG A 217 6.09 13.73 -6.18
CA ARG A 217 7.22 14.40 -5.51
C ARG A 217 7.68 15.65 -6.25
N PHE A 218 7.74 15.60 -7.58
CA PHE A 218 8.32 16.66 -8.41
C PHE A 218 7.28 17.40 -9.26
N ARG A 219 6.00 17.36 -8.89
CA ARG A 219 4.87 17.84 -9.70
C ARG A 219 5.09 19.24 -10.25
N TYR A 220 5.54 20.18 -9.41
CA TYR A 220 5.80 21.56 -9.83
C TYR A 220 6.98 21.68 -10.79
N ALA A 221 8.05 20.92 -10.60
CA ALA A 221 9.18 20.90 -11.52
C ALA A 221 8.78 20.30 -12.88
N VAL A 222 7.94 19.25 -12.87
CA VAL A 222 7.38 18.67 -14.11
C VAL A 222 6.52 19.70 -14.83
N ILE A 223 5.60 20.38 -14.13
CA ILE A 223 4.75 21.43 -14.73
C ILE A 223 5.61 22.56 -15.30
N ALA A 224 6.59 23.06 -14.53
CA ALA A 224 7.49 24.12 -14.97
C ALA A 224 8.26 23.73 -16.24
N ALA A 225 8.77 22.49 -16.32
CA ALA A 225 9.45 22.00 -17.51
C ALA A 225 8.55 21.99 -18.75
N HIS A 226 7.28 21.58 -18.61
CA HIS A 226 6.32 21.61 -19.72
C HIS A 226 6.02 23.04 -20.17
N LEU A 227 5.83 23.97 -19.22
CA LEU A 227 5.60 25.38 -19.54
C LEU A 227 6.79 26.00 -20.28
N LEU A 228 8.02 25.65 -19.90
CA LEU A 228 9.23 26.10 -20.60
C LEU A 228 9.30 25.58 -22.03
N VAL A 229 9.00 24.30 -22.26
CA VAL A 229 8.98 23.71 -23.61
C VAL A 229 7.89 24.35 -24.48
N ILE A 230 6.67 24.51 -23.94
CA ILE A 230 5.57 25.17 -24.66
C ILE A 230 5.95 26.61 -25.01
N GLY A 231 6.54 27.36 -24.08
CA GLY A 231 7.04 28.70 -24.32
C GLY A 231 8.09 28.75 -25.43
N ALA A 232 9.04 27.82 -25.44
CA ALA A 232 10.06 27.73 -26.49
C ALA A 232 9.46 27.40 -27.87
N VAL A 233 8.48 26.50 -27.94
CA VAL A 233 7.78 26.17 -29.19
C VAL A 233 6.99 27.36 -29.72
N ILE A 234 6.28 28.09 -28.84
CA ILE A 234 5.55 29.29 -29.23
C ILE A 234 6.51 30.36 -29.76
N LEU A 235 7.64 30.60 -29.07
CA LEU A 235 8.65 31.54 -29.53
C LEU A 235 9.20 31.15 -30.91
N TRP A 236 9.50 29.86 -31.12
CA TRP A 236 10.00 29.36 -32.40
C TRP A 236 9.00 29.52 -33.56
N ILE A 237 7.70 29.40 -33.29
CA ILE A 237 6.65 29.62 -34.31
C ILE A 237 6.48 31.11 -34.64
N LEU A 238 6.77 32.00 -33.68
CA LEU A 238 6.61 33.45 -33.82
C LEU A 238 7.84 34.17 -34.42
N THR A 239 9.00 33.51 -34.47
CA THR A 239 10.25 34.00 -35.08
C THR A 239 10.44 33.48 -36.49
#